data_AF-A0A2W1NA29-F1
#
_entry.id   AF-A0A2W1NA29-F1
#
_cell.length_a   1.000
_cell.length_b   1.000
_cell.length_c   1.000
_cell.angle_alpha   90.00
_cell.angle_beta   90.00
_cell.angle_gamma   90.00
#
_symmetry.space_group_name_H-M   'P 1'
#
loop_
_entity.id
_entity.type
_entity.pdbx_description
1 polymer ?
#
loop_
_entity_poly.entity_id
_entity_poly.type
_entity_poly.pdbx_seq_one_letter_code
_entity_poly.pdbx_strand_id
1 'polypeptide(L)'
;MPKMNHQDAHELIATLRYTVNESFEKNQKLSNFDPDAHNLCIAHCTFNNAPPLNLFSFSAMSSFSKTALNKLVHEWGVEFVPDVATHIRTFACGGMGQFHTEPRLINYIHGRPGFIGHLTDVTLVSEIDCCGTCVPHSINAFKQTFTDVQVHIIELGMKPSLGIGPQYGYAHLY
;
A
#
# COMPACT_ATOMS: atom_id res chain seq x y z
N MET A 1 -18.71 -2.25 8.72
CA MET A 1 -17.53 -2.39 9.60
C MET A 1 -17.02 -1.00 9.94
N PRO A 2 -16.43 -0.78 11.11
CA PRO A 2 -15.86 0.51 11.46
C PRO A 2 -14.71 0.86 10.51
N LYS A 3 -14.58 2.14 10.22
CA LYS A 3 -13.44 2.74 9.51
C LYS A 3 -12.13 2.31 10.19
N MET A 4 -11.10 2.03 9.39
CA MET A 4 -9.76 1.69 9.89
C MET A 4 -9.23 2.80 10.79
N ASN A 5 -8.92 2.46 12.04
CA ASN A 5 -8.35 3.39 13.00
C ASN A 5 -6.81 3.31 12.97
N HIS A 6 -6.13 4.21 13.68
CA HIS A 6 -4.68 4.29 13.67
C HIS A 6 -3.99 3.06 14.29
N GLN A 7 -4.57 2.46 15.33
CA GLN A 7 -4.03 1.26 15.96
C GLN A 7 -4.14 0.06 15.00
N ASP A 8 -5.32 -0.16 14.40
CA ASP A 8 -5.54 -1.23 13.42
C ASP A 8 -4.61 -1.07 12.21
N ALA A 9 -4.43 0.16 11.74
CA ALA A 9 -3.53 0.49 10.64
C ALA A 9 -2.07 0.17 10.96
N HIS A 10 -1.64 0.47 12.19
CA HIS A 10 -0.29 0.19 12.68
C HIS A 10 -0.03 -1.31 12.75
N GLU A 11 -0.92 -2.06 13.39
CA GLU A 11 -0.82 -3.52 13.50
C GLU A 11 -0.80 -4.21 12.13
N LEU A 12 -1.66 -3.75 11.22
CA LEU A 12 -1.75 -4.32 9.88
C LEU A 12 -0.46 -4.09 9.07
N ILE A 13 0.07 -2.87 9.06
CA ILE A 13 1.30 -2.60 8.30
C ILE A 13 2.52 -3.27 8.95
N ALA A 14 2.57 -3.36 10.28
CA ALA A 14 3.66 -4.03 11.00
C ALA A 14 3.65 -5.53 10.68
N THR A 15 2.47 -6.15 10.65
CA THR A 15 2.29 -7.54 10.21
C THR A 15 2.75 -7.72 8.77
N LEU A 16 2.32 -6.84 7.86
CA LEU A 16 2.73 -6.90 6.45
C LEU A 16 4.25 -6.75 6.29
N ARG A 17 4.86 -5.81 7.03
CA ARG A 17 6.31 -5.59 7.06
C ARG A 17 7.06 -6.84 7.51
N TYR A 18 6.64 -7.43 8.62
CA TYR A 18 7.22 -8.68 9.11
C TYR A 18 7.16 -9.78 8.05
N THR A 19 5.99 -9.98 7.43
CA THR A 19 5.79 -10.97 6.36
C THR A 19 6.67 -10.72 5.13
N VAL A 20 6.83 -9.46 4.72
CA VAL A 20 7.72 -9.09 3.60
C VAL A 20 9.16 -9.42 3.94
N ASN A 21 9.64 -9.02 5.13
CA ASN A 21 11.02 -9.24 5.55
C ASN A 21 11.32 -10.73 5.68
N GLU A 22 10.42 -11.50 6.31
CA GLU A 22 10.52 -12.96 6.43
C GLU A 22 10.60 -13.64 5.05
N SER A 23 9.82 -13.16 4.08
CA SER A 23 9.84 -13.67 2.71
C SER A 23 11.19 -13.45 2.02
N PHE A 24 11.83 -12.28 2.22
CA PHE A 24 13.16 -11.99 1.71
C PHE A 24 14.24 -12.84 2.40
N GLU A 25 14.25 -12.91 3.73
CA GLU A 25 15.23 -13.68 4.52
C GLU A 25 15.24 -15.17 4.16
N LYS A 26 14.05 -15.79 4.06
CA LYS A 26 13.93 -17.24 3.87
C LYS A 26 14.07 -17.69 2.42
N ASN A 27 13.67 -16.85 1.46
CA ASN A 27 13.53 -17.28 0.07
C ASN A 27 14.48 -16.59 -0.91
N GLN A 28 15.26 -15.62 -0.44
CA GLN A 28 16.15 -14.86 -1.31
C GLN A 28 17.52 -14.70 -0.65
N LYS A 29 18.55 -15.36 -1.21
CA LYS A 29 19.95 -15.03 -0.91
C LYS A 29 20.29 -13.69 -1.57
N LEU A 30 19.75 -12.59 -1.07
CA LEU A 30 20.11 -11.25 -1.53
C LEU A 30 21.07 -10.66 -0.51
N SER A 31 22.37 -10.81 -0.76
CA SER A 31 23.39 -10.29 0.15
C SER A 31 23.35 -8.76 0.31
N ASN A 32 22.58 -8.03 -0.52
CA ASN A 32 22.60 -6.56 -0.60
C ASN A 32 21.22 -5.90 -0.76
N PHE A 33 20.09 -6.61 -0.60
CA PHE A 33 18.76 -5.98 -0.69
C PHE A 33 18.20 -5.73 0.71
N ASP A 34 17.86 -4.48 0.99
CA ASP A 34 17.25 -4.05 2.25
C ASP A 34 15.75 -3.77 2.03
N PRO A 35 14.84 -4.68 2.40
CA PRO A 35 13.40 -4.45 2.24
C PRO A 35 12.90 -3.28 3.09
N ASP A 36 13.57 -2.93 4.20
CA ASP A 36 13.17 -1.84 5.09
C ASP A 36 13.45 -0.46 4.47
N ALA A 37 14.33 -0.38 3.47
CA ALA A 37 14.56 0.84 2.69
C ALA A 37 13.43 1.15 1.68
N HIS A 38 12.40 0.31 1.59
CA HIS A 38 11.35 0.37 0.58
C HIS A 38 9.96 0.50 1.21
N ASN A 39 9.13 1.37 0.64
CA ASN A 39 7.82 1.71 1.20
C ASN A 39 6.80 0.57 1.05
N LEU A 40 5.99 0.38 2.09
CA LEU A 40 4.72 -0.33 2.04
C LEU A 40 3.54 0.64 2.12
N CYS A 41 2.51 0.36 1.32
CA CYS A 41 1.21 1.02 1.45
C CYS A 41 0.08 0.01 1.35
N ILE A 42 -0.98 0.27 2.11
CA ILE A 42 -2.21 -0.51 2.13
C ILE A 42 -3.37 0.41 1.75
N ALA A 43 -4.26 -0.05 0.88
CA ALA A 43 -5.57 0.56 0.72
C ALA A 43 -6.61 -0.35 1.37
N HIS A 44 -7.20 0.11 2.47
CA HIS A 44 -8.36 -0.52 3.07
C HIS A 44 -9.63 0.04 2.41
N CYS A 45 -10.28 -0.78 1.59
CA CYS A 45 -11.45 -0.42 0.82
C CYS A 45 -12.72 -0.95 1.49
N THR A 46 -13.68 -0.08 1.78
CA THR A 46 -15.02 -0.46 2.29
C THR A 46 -16.07 -0.28 1.21
N PHE A 47 -16.98 -1.25 1.11
CA PHE A 47 -18.05 -1.28 0.10
C PHE A 47 -19.43 -1.33 0.74
N ASN A 48 -20.45 -0.82 0.04
CA ASN A 48 -21.84 -0.80 0.54
C ASN A 48 -22.41 -2.22 0.81
N ASN A 49 -22.05 -3.22 -0.01
CA ASN A 49 -22.65 -4.56 0.01
C ASN A 49 -21.61 -5.69 -0.10
N ALA A 50 -20.37 -5.44 0.32
CA ALA A 50 -19.32 -6.45 0.31
C ALA A 50 -18.41 -6.31 1.54
N PRO A 51 -17.76 -7.41 1.97
CA PRO A 51 -16.70 -7.33 2.97
C PRO A 51 -15.61 -6.33 2.56
N PRO A 52 -14.96 -5.65 3.51
CA PRO A 52 -13.81 -4.82 3.21
C PRO A 52 -12.69 -5.63 2.55
N LEU A 53 -11.88 -4.94 1.75
CA LEU A 53 -10.74 -5.51 1.06
C LEU A 53 -9.49 -4.70 1.37
N ASN A 54 -8.43 -5.38 1.78
CA ASN A 54 -7.09 -4.79 1.86
C ASN A 54 -6.36 -5.05 0.54
N LEU A 55 -5.84 -3.99 -0.05
CA LEU A 55 -4.96 -4.05 -1.21
C LEU A 55 -3.56 -3.62 -0.77
N PHE A 56 -2.54 -4.38 -1.16
CA PHE A 56 -1.16 -4.15 -0.72
C PHE A 56 -0.30 -3.66 -1.87
N SER A 57 0.64 -2.74 -1.57
CA SER A 57 1.61 -2.25 -2.55
C SER A 57 2.97 -2.07 -1.89
N PHE A 58 4.01 -2.58 -2.55
CA PHE A 58 5.41 -2.48 -2.12
C PHE A 58 6.24 -1.79 -3.20
N SER A 59 7.10 -0.84 -2.85
CA SER A 59 7.81 -0.04 -3.87
C SER A 59 8.82 -0.84 -4.70
N ALA A 60 9.30 -1.98 -4.19
CA ALA A 60 10.31 -2.82 -4.84
C ALA A 60 9.77 -4.20 -5.27
N MET A 61 8.58 -4.23 -5.89
CA MET A 61 7.96 -5.46 -6.40
C MET A 61 8.87 -6.29 -7.31
N SER A 62 9.69 -5.64 -8.14
CA SER A 62 10.64 -6.31 -9.05
C SER A 62 11.71 -7.12 -8.33
N SER A 63 11.93 -6.87 -7.04
CA SER A 63 12.90 -7.59 -6.22
C SER A 63 12.38 -8.93 -5.74
N PHE A 64 11.07 -9.23 -5.86
CA PHE A 64 10.56 -10.54 -5.49
C PHE A 64 10.76 -11.59 -6.59
N SER A 65 11.21 -12.79 -6.19
CA SER A 65 11.11 -13.96 -7.05
C SER A 65 9.66 -14.45 -7.16
N LYS A 66 9.32 -15.16 -8.26
CA LYS A 66 8.00 -15.78 -8.43
C LYS A 66 7.65 -16.73 -7.27
N THR A 67 8.63 -17.47 -6.76
CA THR A 67 8.46 -18.37 -5.61
C THR A 67 8.10 -17.60 -4.35
N ALA A 68 8.78 -16.47 -4.08
CA ALA A 68 8.50 -15.63 -2.93
C ALA A 68 7.10 -15.01 -3.00
N LEU A 69 6.69 -14.51 -4.18
CA LEU A 69 5.32 -14.00 -4.40
C LEU A 69 4.26 -15.08 -4.18
N ASN A 70 4.48 -16.30 -4.70
CA ASN A 70 3.54 -17.39 -4.51
C ASN A 70 3.38 -17.74 -3.02
N LYS A 71 4.46 -17.74 -2.24
CA LYS A 71 4.37 -17.97 -0.79
C LYS A 71 3.62 -16.87 -0.06
N LEU A 72 3.90 -15.60 -0.37
CA LEU A 72 3.16 -14.43 0.15
C LEU A 72 1.65 -14.63 0.01
N VAL A 73 1.21 -15.08 -1.17
CA VAL A 73 -0.21 -15.36 -1.43
C VAL A 73 -0.71 -16.59 -0.67
N HIS A 74 -0.01 -17.72 -0.75
CA HIS A 74 -0.54 -19.01 -0.24
C HIS A 74 -0.40 -19.22 1.27
N GLU A 75 0.68 -18.72 1.87
CA GLU A 75 0.99 -18.92 3.29
C GLU A 75 0.45 -17.77 4.15
N TRP A 76 0.46 -16.54 3.62
CA TRP A 76 0.12 -15.34 4.38
C TRP A 76 -1.08 -14.55 3.84
N GLY A 77 -1.69 -14.98 2.73
CA GLY A 77 -2.84 -14.28 2.14
C GLY A 77 -2.52 -12.88 1.61
N VAL A 78 -1.25 -12.58 1.36
CA VAL A 78 -0.77 -11.27 0.90
C VAL A 78 -0.61 -11.30 -0.62
N GLU A 79 -1.52 -10.63 -1.32
CA GLU A 79 -1.42 -10.38 -2.76
C GLU A 79 -1.16 -8.90 -3.03
N PHE A 80 0.01 -8.59 -3.59
CA PHE A 80 0.36 -7.24 -3.99
C PHE A 80 -0.33 -6.87 -5.30
N VAL A 81 -0.83 -5.64 -5.39
CA VAL A 81 -1.45 -5.15 -6.62
C VAL A 81 -0.40 -5.04 -7.73
N PRO A 82 -0.73 -5.44 -8.98
CA PRO A 82 0.14 -5.21 -10.12
C PRO A 82 0.24 -3.73 -10.47
N ASP A 83 1.29 -3.37 -11.19
CA ASP A 83 1.37 -2.04 -11.81
C ASP A 83 0.24 -1.87 -12.84
N VAL A 84 -0.49 -0.76 -12.72
CA VAL A 84 -1.45 -0.33 -13.73
C VAL A 84 -0.69 0.15 -14.96
N ALA A 85 -1.11 -0.22 -16.17
CA ALA A 85 -0.40 0.19 -17.38
C ALA A 85 -0.46 1.72 -17.57
N THR A 86 0.65 2.35 -17.98
CA THR A 86 0.78 3.82 -18.02
C THR A 86 -0.34 4.52 -18.80
N HIS A 87 -0.81 3.93 -19.90
CA HIS A 87 -1.85 4.51 -20.75
C HIS A 87 -3.25 4.56 -20.12
N ILE A 88 -3.47 3.87 -19.00
CA ILE A 88 -4.73 3.90 -18.23
C ILE A 88 -4.55 4.47 -16.81
N ARG A 89 -3.40 5.08 -16.50
CA ARG A 89 -3.18 5.76 -15.22
C ARG A 89 -3.80 7.17 -15.26
N THR A 90 -4.94 7.33 -14.62
CA THR A 90 -5.64 8.62 -14.51
C THR A 90 -5.06 9.51 -13.42
N PHE A 91 -4.63 8.92 -12.31
CA PHE A 91 -4.19 9.63 -11.10
C PHE A 91 -2.67 9.56 -10.96
N ALA A 92 -1.95 10.09 -11.95
CA ALA A 92 -0.50 10.01 -12.04
C ALA A 92 0.19 11.31 -11.59
N CYS A 93 1.29 11.18 -10.85
CA CYS A 93 2.09 12.31 -10.33
C CYS A 93 3.21 12.76 -11.28
N GLY A 94 3.32 12.14 -12.46
CA GLY A 94 4.44 12.35 -13.41
C GLY A 94 5.77 11.75 -12.93
N GLY A 95 6.76 11.70 -13.83
CA GLY A 95 8.13 11.24 -13.53
C GLY A 95 8.19 9.83 -12.93
N MET A 96 9.04 9.63 -11.92
CA MET A 96 9.12 8.38 -11.15
C MET A 96 8.01 8.26 -10.10
N GLY A 97 7.36 9.38 -9.73
CA GLY A 97 6.33 9.41 -8.68
C GLY A 97 5.10 8.56 -9.00
N GLN A 98 4.81 8.35 -10.28
CA GLN A 98 3.71 7.49 -10.73
C GLN A 98 3.89 5.99 -10.39
N PHE A 99 5.08 5.56 -9.94
CA PHE A 99 5.36 4.19 -9.50
C PHE A 99 5.37 4.06 -7.97
N HIS A 100 5.12 5.15 -7.24
CA HIS A 100 4.96 5.09 -5.80
C HIS A 100 3.77 4.20 -5.42
N THR A 101 3.78 3.73 -4.19
CA THR A 101 2.83 2.72 -3.73
C THR A 101 1.41 3.28 -3.65
N GLU A 102 1.23 4.55 -3.28
CA GLU A 102 -0.08 5.20 -3.16
C GLU A 102 -0.75 5.43 -4.52
N PRO A 103 -0.08 6.03 -5.53
CA PRO A 103 -0.63 6.13 -6.88
C PRO A 103 -0.92 4.78 -7.50
N ARG A 104 -0.10 3.76 -7.23
CA ARG A 104 -0.37 2.40 -7.73
C ARG A 104 -1.71 1.89 -7.20
N LEU A 105 -1.96 2.00 -5.89
CA LEU A 105 -3.20 1.57 -5.26
C LEU A 105 -4.41 2.34 -5.79
N ILE A 106 -4.31 3.68 -5.87
CA ILE A 106 -5.39 4.53 -6.38
C ILE A 106 -5.74 4.16 -7.82
N ASN A 107 -4.74 4.05 -8.69
CA ASN A 107 -5.00 3.71 -10.08
C ASN A 107 -5.52 2.27 -10.22
N TYR A 108 -5.10 1.34 -9.36
CA TYR A 108 -5.62 -0.03 -9.37
C TYR A 108 -7.11 -0.05 -8.98
N ILE A 109 -7.48 0.67 -7.92
CA ILE A 109 -8.88 0.83 -7.49
C ILE A 109 -9.72 1.44 -8.61
N HIS A 110 -9.22 2.52 -9.24
CA HIS A 110 -9.90 3.19 -10.34
C HIS A 110 -10.07 2.31 -11.58
N GLY A 111 -9.03 1.58 -11.96
CA GLY A 111 -9.01 0.75 -13.16
C GLY A 111 -9.77 -0.57 -13.01
N ARG A 112 -10.15 -0.97 -11.79
CA ARG A 112 -10.83 -2.24 -11.53
C ARG A 112 -12.34 -2.12 -11.79
N PRO A 113 -12.91 -2.89 -12.74
CA PRO A 113 -14.33 -2.82 -13.03
C PRO A 113 -15.20 -3.08 -11.82
N GLY A 114 -16.22 -2.24 -11.62
CA GLY A 114 -17.19 -2.38 -10.54
C GLY A 114 -16.72 -1.93 -9.15
N PHE A 115 -15.45 -1.54 -8.96
CA PHE A 115 -14.98 -1.08 -7.64
C PHE A 115 -15.61 0.25 -7.26
N ILE A 116 -15.39 1.29 -8.07
CA ILE A 116 -15.79 2.66 -7.75
C ILE A 116 -17.29 2.77 -7.46
N GLY A 117 -18.15 2.12 -8.24
CA GLY A 117 -19.61 2.20 -8.07
C GLY A 117 -20.15 1.63 -6.76
N HIS A 118 -19.35 0.86 -6.02
CA HIS A 118 -19.74 0.27 -4.73
C HIS A 118 -18.86 0.71 -3.58
N LEU A 119 -17.77 1.43 -3.87
CA LEU A 119 -16.79 1.91 -2.91
C LEU A 119 -17.38 3.07 -2.10
N THR A 120 -17.16 3.04 -0.80
CA THR A 120 -17.68 4.05 0.15
C THR A 120 -16.56 4.76 0.89
N ASP A 121 -15.50 4.02 1.19
CA ASP A 121 -14.34 4.51 1.92
C ASP A 121 -13.08 3.84 1.38
N VAL A 122 -12.01 4.63 1.26
CA VAL A 122 -10.65 4.16 1.12
C VAL A 122 -9.81 4.82 2.18
N THR A 123 -9.23 4.01 3.06
CA THR A 123 -8.17 4.45 3.96
C THR A 123 -6.83 3.96 3.43
N LEU A 124 -5.98 4.89 3.00
CA LEU A 124 -4.59 4.63 2.66
C LEU A 124 -3.76 4.61 3.93
N VAL A 125 -3.08 3.51 4.20
CA VAL A 125 -2.09 3.39 5.27
C VAL A 125 -0.72 3.36 4.61
N SER A 126 0.03 4.45 4.72
CA SER A 126 1.39 4.53 4.18
C SER A 126 2.41 4.47 5.31
N GLU A 127 3.41 3.63 5.14
CA GLU A 127 4.50 3.49 6.10
C GLU A 127 5.35 4.76 6.17
N ILE A 128 5.60 5.40 5.03
CA ILE A 128 6.25 6.71 4.92
C ILE A 128 5.22 7.84 4.76
N ASP A 129 5.65 9.07 5.06
CA ASP A 129 4.87 10.26 4.70
C ASP A 129 4.66 10.32 3.17
N CYS A 130 3.41 10.52 2.74
CA CYS A 130 3.09 10.64 1.34
C CYS A 130 3.81 11.84 0.74
N CYS A 131 4.49 11.64 -0.39
CA CYS A 131 5.30 12.71 -0.95
C CYS A 131 4.44 13.87 -1.50
N GLY A 132 5.04 15.05 -1.57
CA GLY A 132 4.38 16.29 -2.01
C GLY A 132 3.83 16.28 -3.44
N THR A 133 4.13 15.26 -4.26
CA THR A 133 3.52 15.08 -5.59
C THR A 133 2.37 14.06 -5.57
N CYS A 134 2.48 12.98 -4.78
CA CYS A 134 1.43 11.97 -4.67
C CYS A 134 0.15 12.53 -4.05
N VAL A 135 0.27 13.36 -3.01
CA VAL A 135 -0.88 13.97 -2.33
C VAL A 135 -1.74 14.82 -3.28
N PRO A 136 -1.22 15.86 -3.96
CA PRO A 136 -2.05 16.68 -4.84
C PRO A 136 -2.51 15.95 -6.11
N HIS A 137 -1.61 15.19 -6.77
CA HIS A 137 -1.88 14.69 -8.12
C HIS A 137 -2.53 13.31 -8.17
N SER A 138 -2.46 12.54 -7.08
CA SER A 138 -3.09 11.22 -7.02
C SER A 138 -4.22 11.21 -6.00
N ILE A 139 -3.91 11.48 -4.72
CA ILE A 139 -4.87 11.29 -3.63
C ILE A 139 -5.98 12.35 -3.68
N ASN A 140 -5.61 13.62 -3.73
CA ASN A 140 -6.57 14.72 -3.81
C ASN A 140 -7.33 14.72 -5.14
N ALA A 141 -6.66 14.40 -6.25
CA ALA A 141 -7.30 14.27 -7.54
C ALA A 141 -8.38 13.16 -7.52
N PHE A 142 -8.09 12.00 -6.92
CA PHE A 142 -9.07 10.93 -6.75
C PHE A 142 -10.25 11.38 -5.88
N LYS A 143 -9.98 12.02 -4.74
CA LYS A 143 -10.99 12.56 -3.82
C LYS A 143 -11.90 13.60 -4.50
N GLN A 144 -11.33 14.46 -5.35
CA GLN A 144 -12.09 15.47 -6.11
C GLN A 144 -12.93 14.83 -7.23
N THR A 145 -12.47 13.71 -7.79
CA THR A 145 -13.19 13.01 -8.86
C THR A 145 -14.36 12.19 -8.32
N PHE A 146 -14.19 11.56 -7.15
CA PHE A 146 -15.18 10.67 -6.53
C PHE A 146 -15.62 11.22 -5.19
N THR A 147 -16.47 12.27 -5.21
CA THR A 147 -16.91 12.99 -4.02
C THR A 147 -17.74 12.15 -3.04
N ASP A 148 -18.35 11.07 -3.53
CA ASP A 148 -19.16 10.14 -2.74
C ASP A 148 -18.30 9.08 -2.03
N VAL A 149 -17.01 9.00 -2.35
CA VAL A 149 -16.04 8.10 -1.70
C VAL A 149 -15.27 8.89 -0.65
N GLN A 150 -15.33 8.45 0.59
CA GLN A 150 -14.48 9.00 1.65
C GLN A 150 -13.04 8.53 1.44
N VAL A 151 -12.09 9.46 1.46
CA VAL A 151 -10.66 9.16 1.29
C VAL A 151 -9.91 9.66 2.50
N HIS A 152 -9.20 8.74 3.15
CA HIS A 152 -8.39 8.98 4.34
C HIS A 152 -6.96 8.53 4.11
N ILE A 153 -6.03 9.18 4.81
CA ILE A 153 -4.62 8.81 4.82
C ILE A 153 -4.20 8.69 6.28
N ILE A 154 -3.54 7.58 6.61
CA ILE A 154 -2.83 7.35 7.87
C ILE A 154 -1.36 7.17 7.48
N GLU A 155 -0.54 8.16 7.81
CA GLU A 155 0.91 8.13 7.61
C GLU A 155 1.55 7.67 8.91
N LEU A 156 2.40 6.65 8.84
CA LEU A 156 3.03 6.03 10.02
C LEU A 156 4.47 6.49 10.24
N GLY A 157 4.87 7.56 9.55
CA GLY A 157 5.98 8.44 9.95
C GLY A 157 7.38 7.92 9.68
N MET A 158 7.57 6.89 8.84
CA MET A 158 8.90 6.57 8.34
C MET A 158 9.40 7.76 7.49
N LYS A 159 10.61 8.26 7.80
CA LYS A 159 11.26 9.35 7.05
C LYS A 159 12.62 8.86 6.54
N PRO A 160 12.64 8.13 5.41
CA PRO A 160 13.88 7.57 4.86
C PRO A 160 14.95 8.63 4.59
N SER A 161 14.54 9.82 4.14
CA SER A 161 15.44 10.96 3.86
C SER A 161 16.13 11.52 5.10
N LEU A 162 15.60 11.23 6.30
CA LEU A 162 16.17 11.63 7.58
C LEU A 162 16.83 10.44 8.31
N GLY A 163 16.91 9.27 7.67
CA GLY A 163 17.40 8.03 8.31
C GLY A 163 16.50 7.53 9.44
N ILE A 164 15.25 8.02 9.53
CA ILE A 164 14.29 7.59 10.55
C ILE A 164 13.56 6.38 10.00
N GLY A 165 13.93 5.20 10.53
CA GLY A 165 13.25 3.95 10.27
C GLY A 165 11.80 3.96 10.78
N PRO A 166 11.00 2.96 10.38
CA PRO A 166 9.61 2.88 10.78
C PRO A 166 9.47 2.79 12.31
N GLN A 167 8.57 3.61 12.88
CA GLN A 167 8.28 3.60 14.31
C GLN A 167 7.22 2.54 14.61
N TYR A 168 7.59 1.27 14.49
CA TYR A 168 6.76 0.22 15.06
C TYR A 168 6.98 0.22 16.58
N GLY A 169 5.98 0.67 17.34
CA GLY A 169 5.87 0.19 18.71
C GLY A 169 5.64 -1.31 18.59
N TYR A 170 6.69 -2.13 18.77
CA TYR A 170 6.56 -3.58 18.88
C TYR A 170 5.81 -3.90 20.18
N ALA A 171 4.53 -3.59 20.24
CA ALA A 171 3.65 -4.07 21.29
C ALA A 171 3.31 -5.52 20.95
N HIS A 172 4.19 -6.42 21.41
CA HIS A 172 3.94 -7.86 21.56
C HIS A 172 3.56 -8.63 20.29
N LEU A 173 4.58 -8.97 19.49
CA LEU A 173 4.58 -10.23 18.74
C LEU A 173 5.40 -11.25 19.55
N TYR A 174 4.79 -11.80 20.60
CA TYR A 174 5.26 -12.97 21.35
C TYR A 174 4.08 -13.92 21.59
#